data_AF-A0A9E6E3T9-F1
#
_entry.id   AF-A0A9E6E3T9-F1
#
_cell.length_a   1.000
_cell.length_b   1.000
_cell.length_c   1.000
_cell.angle_alpha   90.00
_cell.angle_beta   90.00
_cell.angle_gamma   90.00
#
_symmetry.space_group_name_H-M   'P 1'
#
loop_
_entity.id
_entity.type
_entity.pdbx_description
1 polymer ?
#
loop_
_entity_poly.entity_id
_entity_poly.type
_entity_poly.pdbx_seq_one_letter_code
_entity_poly.pdbx_strand_id
1 'polypeptide(L)'
;MIRLFLLIVLFPIFLNAKVLKFGNDNIEFISTRGDKFNLYPEVNRFLIDKYPDSISMSPDRKHIIIQKTLISSYVDESGKESEEIKGYCDIVRVDSGCVIGTYSGEVCGANWSTDSKLLTSYGEINIPNHSEQLPPKLMVSDIDYQDIDLTIESYMACYPITDENKSFYMEISNKLLKKNNNISDYNVINERLNHLKNNYKIKLELHSQSLCYKNELVLSTVVLENENLVSFCLDEQDVIYRYGTIDNVELTFSESSRRKFYYVNESGGSVNDESIFFYIGKYKYLYKNVTSNIILSAEKKNSNGKWDRVFFKREDLKKRGRYESFPDLKFFNEIQRTEYWNGDW
;
A
#
# COMPACT_ATOMS: atom_id res chain seq x y z
N MET A 1 -13.26 -59.18 1.64
CA MET A 1 -12.13 -58.77 2.51
C MET A 1 -11.30 -57.75 1.72
N ILE A 2 -11.69 -56.48 1.74
CA ILE A 2 -11.04 -55.38 1.01
C ILE A 2 -10.38 -54.50 2.08
N ARG A 3 -9.05 -54.47 2.10
CA ARG A 3 -8.26 -53.59 2.96
C ARG A 3 -8.12 -52.24 2.27
N LEU A 4 -8.77 -51.22 2.84
CA LEU A 4 -8.63 -49.82 2.47
C LEU A 4 -7.26 -49.33 2.97
N PHE A 5 -6.34 -49.05 2.04
CA PHE A 5 -5.08 -48.36 2.35
C PHE A 5 -5.36 -46.87 2.49
N LEU A 6 -5.33 -46.36 3.72
CA LEU A 6 -5.39 -44.93 4.00
C LEU A 6 -3.96 -44.37 3.89
N LEU A 7 -3.67 -43.76 2.73
CA LEU A 7 -2.44 -43.01 2.48
C LEU A 7 -2.57 -41.66 3.17
N ILE A 8 -2.07 -41.55 4.40
CA ILE A 8 -1.91 -40.27 5.09
C ILE A 8 -0.69 -39.59 4.46
N VAL A 9 -0.96 -38.71 3.49
CA VAL A 9 0.04 -37.76 2.99
C VAL A 9 0.24 -36.71 4.08
N LEU A 10 1.25 -36.93 4.92
CA LEU A 10 1.78 -35.91 5.83
C LEU A 10 2.45 -34.83 4.98
N PHE A 11 1.70 -33.82 4.55
CA PHE A 11 2.30 -32.54 4.18
C PHE A 11 2.98 -31.97 5.44
N PRO A 12 4.28 -31.65 5.42
CA PRO A 12 4.88 -30.92 6.50
C PRO A 12 4.31 -29.51 6.43
N ILE A 13 3.33 -29.23 7.28
CA ILE A 13 2.94 -27.87 7.59
C ILE A 13 4.14 -27.27 8.34
N PHE A 14 5.10 -26.72 7.61
CA PHE A 14 6.03 -25.75 8.16
C PHE A 14 5.20 -24.53 8.53
N LEU A 15 4.59 -24.57 9.72
CA LEU A 15 4.18 -23.39 10.45
C LEU A 15 5.48 -22.65 10.79
N ASN A 16 5.97 -21.82 9.87
CA ASN A 16 7.00 -20.84 10.16
C ASN A 16 6.40 -19.87 11.17
N ALA A 17 6.57 -20.16 12.46
CA ALA A 17 6.33 -19.19 13.50
C ALA A 17 7.23 -17.98 13.25
N LYS A 18 6.75 -16.78 13.57
CA LYS A 18 7.60 -15.59 13.60
C LYS A 18 8.65 -15.81 14.69
N VAL A 19 9.92 -15.70 14.34
CA VAL A 19 11.02 -16.03 15.25
C VAL A 19 11.99 -14.86 15.25
N LEU A 20 12.26 -14.32 16.42
CA LEU A 20 13.47 -13.55 16.66
C LEU A 20 14.60 -14.56 16.88
N LYS A 21 15.60 -14.51 16.01
CA LYS A 21 16.77 -15.36 16.07
C LYS A 21 17.93 -14.55 16.63
N PHE A 22 18.49 -15.04 17.72
CA PHE A 22 19.63 -14.45 18.40
C PHE A 22 20.90 -15.07 17.83
N GLY A 23 21.66 -14.27 17.09
CA GLY A 23 22.95 -14.66 16.53
C GLY A 23 24.11 -14.07 17.31
N ASN A 24 25.32 -14.52 17.00
CA ASN A 24 26.54 -14.01 17.64
C ASN A 24 26.75 -12.51 17.37
N ASP A 25 26.28 -12.02 16.22
CA ASP A 25 26.56 -10.66 15.77
C ASP A 25 25.36 -9.71 15.93
N ASN A 26 24.12 -10.21 15.86
CA ASN A 26 22.92 -9.38 15.94
C ASN A 26 21.66 -10.18 16.31
N ILE A 27 20.54 -9.47 16.48
CA ILE A 27 19.20 -10.03 16.68
C ILE A 27 18.45 -9.91 15.35
N GLU A 28 18.19 -11.05 14.71
CA GLU A 28 17.52 -11.15 13.42
C GLU A 28 16.03 -11.40 13.62
N PHE A 29 15.17 -10.58 13.01
CA PHE A 29 13.76 -10.88 12.88
C PHE A 29 13.50 -11.73 11.64
N ILE A 30 12.70 -12.79 11.78
CA ILE A 30 12.25 -13.64 10.69
C ILE A 30 10.72 -13.64 10.65
N SER A 31 10.15 -13.08 9.58
CA SER A 31 8.71 -13.06 9.33
C SER A 31 8.19 -14.43 8.94
N THR A 32 6.88 -14.67 9.09
CA THR A 32 6.20 -15.89 8.59
C THR A 32 6.36 -16.09 7.08
N ARG A 33 6.60 -15.00 6.33
CA ARG A 33 6.79 -15.00 4.89
C ARG A 33 8.25 -15.22 4.49
N GLY A 34 9.15 -15.34 5.47
CA GLY A 34 10.58 -15.53 5.25
C GLY A 34 11.36 -14.22 5.09
N ASP A 35 10.74 -13.05 5.30
CA ASP A 35 11.46 -11.77 5.33
C ASP A 35 12.41 -11.78 6.53
N LYS A 36 13.66 -11.35 6.31
CA LYS A 36 14.68 -11.32 7.35
C LYS A 36 15.34 -9.95 7.43
N PHE A 37 15.57 -9.46 8.64
CA PHE A 37 16.37 -8.27 8.87
C PHE A 37 16.91 -8.25 10.30
N ASN A 38 18.06 -7.60 10.50
CA ASN A 38 18.60 -7.32 11.81
C ASN A 38 17.82 -6.19 12.47
N LEU A 39 17.57 -6.24 13.78
CA LEU A 39 16.88 -5.15 14.50
C LEU A 39 17.75 -3.89 14.62
N TYR A 40 19.07 -4.08 14.79
CA TYR A 40 20.04 -3.02 15.04
C TYR A 40 21.10 -2.97 13.94
N PRO A 41 21.64 -1.79 13.59
CA PRO A 41 22.79 -1.69 12.69
C PRO A 41 24.02 -2.38 13.27
N GLU A 42 24.94 -2.84 12.41
CA GLU A 42 26.20 -3.48 12.84
C GLU A 42 27.06 -2.52 13.67
N VAL A 43 27.14 -1.27 13.23
CA VAL A 43 27.74 -0.18 13.99
C VAL A 43 26.62 0.53 14.72
N ASN A 44 26.54 0.32 16.03
CA ASN A 44 25.57 0.94 16.90
C ASN A 44 26.29 1.60 18.08
N ARG A 45 25.81 2.78 18.51
CA ARG A 45 26.31 3.43 19.74
C ARG A 45 26.01 2.62 21.00
N PHE A 46 25.03 1.73 20.94
CA PHE A 46 24.70 0.80 22.00
C PHE A 46 25.34 -0.57 21.79
N LEU A 47 25.89 -1.14 22.86
CA LEU A 47 26.19 -2.56 22.96
C LEU A 47 24.88 -3.31 23.23
N ILE A 48 24.41 -4.06 22.24
CA ILE A 48 23.16 -4.85 22.33
C ILE A 48 23.46 -6.18 23.02
N ASP A 49 22.63 -6.56 24.00
CA ASP A 49 22.68 -7.88 24.60
C ASP A 49 22.01 -8.90 23.67
N LYS A 50 22.79 -9.87 23.21
CA LYS A 50 22.42 -10.81 22.15
C LYS A 50 22.21 -12.23 22.69
N TYR A 51 22.38 -12.43 24.00
CA TYR A 51 22.32 -13.76 24.59
C TYR A 51 20.87 -14.17 24.88
N PRO A 52 20.47 -15.42 24.58
CA PRO A 52 19.10 -15.85 24.85
C PRO A 52 18.63 -15.69 26.29
N ASP A 53 19.56 -15.75 27.25
CA ASP A 53 19.26 -15.75 28.69
C ASP A 53 19.01 -14.34 29.26
N SER A 54 19.39 -13.28 28.54
CA SER A 54 19.15 -11.88 28.94
C SER A 54 17.79 -11.35 28.47
N ILE A 55 17.02 -12.21 27.79
CA ILE A 55 15.78 -11.87 27.13
C ILE A 55 14.59 -12.12 28.04
N SER A 56 13.74 -11.11 28.18
CA SER A 56 12.47 -11.25 28.89
C SER A 56 11.30 -11.24 27.89
N MET A 57 10.73 -12.41 27.62
CA MET A 57 9.57 -12.59 26.73
C MET A 57 8.26 -12.57 27.51
N SER A 58 7.25 -11.87 26.99
CA SER A 58 5.91 -11.86 27.60
C SER A 58 5.24 -13.25 27.55
N PRO A 59 4.41 -13.62 28.53
CA PRO A 59 3.70 -14.91 28.54
C PRO A 59 2.86 -15.17 27.29
N ASP A 60 2.24 -14.13 26.73
CA ASP A 60 1.49 -14.20 25.46
C ASP A 60 2.37 -14.19 24.20
N ARG A 61 3.69 -14.10 24.37
CA ARG A 61 4.73 -14.08 23.32
C ARG A 61 4.58 -12.97 22.29
N LYS A 62 3.90 -11.87 22.63
CA LYS A 62 3.75 -10.72 21.74
C LYS A 62 4.87 -9.71 21.88
N HIS A 63 5.51 -9.65 23.06
CA HIS A 63 6.52 -8.65 23.38
C HIS A 63 7.78 -9.31 23.94
N ILE A 64 8.91 -8.68 23.65
CA ILE A 64 10.21 -9.07 24.16
C ILE A 64 10.96 -7.83 24.64
N ILE A 65 11.75 -7.98 25.70
CA ILE A 65 12.67 -6.95 26.18
C ILE A 65 14.07 -7.33 25.73
N ILE A 66 14.74 -6.40 25.05
CA ILE A 66 16.13 -6.53 24.62
C ILE A 66 16.95 -5.50 25.38
N GLN A 67 17.96 -5.95 26.14
CA GLN A 67 18.83 -5.05 26.89
C GLN A 67 19.92 -4.46 25.99
N LYS A 68 20.31 -3.22 26.26
CA LYS A 68 21.40 -2.54 25.55
C LYS A 68 22.12 -1.55 26.45
N THR A 69 23.41 -1.32 26.21
CA THR A 69 24.25 -0.46 27.05
C THR A 69 24.90 0.62 26.22
N LEU A 70 24.78 1.87 26.65
CA LEU A 70 25.51 3.00 26.09
C LEU A 70 26.78 3.22 26.91
N ILE A 71 27.93 3.23 26.23
CA ILE A 71 29.21 3.61 26.82
C ILE A 71 29.62 4.94 26.21
N SER A 72 29.76 5.98 27.03
CA SER A 72 30.19 7.31 26.59
C SER A 72 31.44 7.73 27.32
N SER A 73 32.47 8.11 26.58
CA SER A 73 33.69 8.72 27.11
C SER A 73 33.57 10.26 27.10
N TYR A 74 33.95 10.91 28.19
CA TYR A 74 34.06 12.37 28.25
C TYR A 74 35.38 12.77 28.91
N VAL A 75 35.89 13.94 28.51
CA VAL A 75 37.10 14.54 29.06
C VAL A 75 36.66 15.71 29.93
N ASP A 76 37.06 15.68 31.21
CA ASP A 76 36.76 16.80 32.10
C ASP A 76 37.68 18.01 31.83
N GLU A 77 37.43 19.13 32.53
CA GLU A 77 38.21 20.37 32.40
C GLU A 77 39.72 20.19 32.73
N SER A 78 40.08 19.09 33.40
CA SER A 78 41.47 18.75 33.75
C SER A 78 42.16 17.87 32.70
N GLY A 79 41.47 17.52 31.61
CA GLY A 79 41.99 16.62 30.58
C GLY A 79 41.90 15.15 30.95
N LYS A 80 41.18 14.80 32.03
CA LYS A 80 41.01 13.41 32.46
C LYS A 80 39.84 12.78 31.71
N GLU A 81 40.13 11.69 31.01
CA GLU A 81 39.12 10.82 30.42
C GLU A 81 38.37 10.04 31.51
N SER A 82 37.05 10.03 31.42
CA SER A 82 36.14 9.23 32.24
C SER A 82 35.11 8.57 31.34
N GLU A 83 34.66 7.38 31.72
CA GLU A 83 33.60 6.64 31.02
C GLU A 83 32.33 6.63 31.87
N GLU A 84 31.20 6.91 31.23
CA GLU A 84 29.87 6.71 31.77
C GLU A 84 29.20 5.53 31.06
N ILE A 85 28.69 4.59 31.84
CA ILE A 85 27.99 3.39 31.36
C ILE A 85 26.53 3.51 31.77
N LYS A 86 25.61 3.51 30.80
CA LYS A 86 24.16 3.59 31.03
C LYS A 86 23.44 2.40 30.40
N GLY A 87 22.62 1.73 31.21
CA GLY A 87 21.76 0.62 30.78
C GLY A 87 20.42 1.10 30.25
N TYR A 88 20.02 0.53 29.11
CA TYR A 88 18.75 0.75 28.44
C TYR A 88 18.16 -0.59 28.00
N CYS A 89 16.93 -0.55 27.52
CA CYS A 89 16.29 -1.68 26.89
C CYS A 89 15.23 -1.23 25.90
N ASP A 90 14.96 -2.10 24.94
CA ASP A 90 13.91 -1.93 23.96
C ASP A 90 12.83 -2.97 24.16
N ILE A 91 11.57 -2.53 24.08
CA ILE A 91 10.42 -3.43 23.97
C ILE A 91 10.14 -3.63 22.48
N VAL A 92 10.11 -4.87 22.02
CA VAL A 92 9.92 -5.21 20.61
C VAL A 92 8.68 -6.07 20.44
N ARG A 93 7.90 -5.78 19.41
CA ARG A 93 6.79 -6.62 18.97
C ARG A 93 7.31 -7.82 18.20
N VAL A 94 7.07 -9.01 18.72
CA VAL A 94 7.51 -10.29 18.13
C VAL A 94 6.82 -10.56 16.79
N ASP A 95 5.67 -9.95 16.54
CA ASP A 95 4.91 -10.19 15.32
C ASP A 95 5.35 -9.31 14.13
N SER A 96 6.13 -8.26 14.35
CA SER A 96 6.62 -7.40 13.26
C SER A 96 8.11 -7.10 13.33
N GLY A 97 8.76 -7.31 14.47
CA GLY A 97 10.11 -6.81 14.72
C GLY A 97 10.15 -5.31 15.00
N CYS A 98 9.00 -4.65 15.18
CA CYS A 98 8.95 -3.24 15.52
C CYS A 98 9.38 -3.00 16.96
N VAL A 99 10.39 -2.16 17.16
CA VAL A 99 10.77 -1.61 18.47
C VAL A 99 9.77 -0.53 18.86
N ILE A 100 8.95 -0.81 19.88
CA ILE A 100 7.83 0.05 20.27
C ILE A 100 8.17 1.04 21.39
N GLY A 101 9.21 0.78 22.19
CA GLY A 101 9.64 1.73 23.21
C GLY A 101 11.07 1.47 23.67
N THR A 102 11.74 2.54 24.11
CA THR A 102 13.11 2.50 24.65
C THR A 102 13.12 3.07 26.05
N TYR A 103 13.54 2.27 27.02
CA TYR A 103 13.52 2.62 28.43
C TYR A 103 14.91 2.55 29.05
N SER A 104 15.09 3.24 30.17
CA SER A 104 16.28 3.16 31.01
C SER A 104 15.99 2.49 32.35
N GLY A 105 17.04 1.97 32.99
CA GLY A 105 17.00 1.54 34.38
C GLY A 105 16.00 0.42 34.66
N GLU A 106 15.05 0.69 35.54
CA GLU A 106 14.20 -0.32 36.18
C GLU A 106 13.27 -1.08 35.23
N VAL A 107 12.82 -0.44 34.15
CA VAL A 107 11.96 -1.10 33.14
C VAL A 107 12.66 -2.30 32.52
N CYS A 108 13.99 -2.27 32.43
CA CYS A 108 14.79 -3.32 31.84
C CYS A 108 14.91 -4.55 32.74
N GLY A 109 14.72 -4.37 34.06
CA GLY A 109 14.62 -5.44 35.05
C GLY A 109 13.18 -5.78 35.44
N ALA A 110 12.19 -5.26 34.71
CA ALA A 110 10.79 -5.46 35.01
C ALA A 110 10.37 -6.92 34.75
N ASN A 111 9.39 -7.38 35.53
CA ASN A 111 8.84 -8.73 35.40
C ASN A 111 7.53 -8.71 34.62
N TRP A 112 7.28 -9.76 33.85
CA TRP A 112 5.98 -9.98 33.25
C TRP A 112 5.01 -10.58 34.26
N SER A 113 3.83 -9.97 34.39
CA SER A 113 2.68 -10.61 35.05
C SER A 113 2.14 -11.76 34.21
N THR A 114 1.30 -12.61 34.81
CA THR A 114 0.60 -13.70 34.10
C THR A 114 -0.26 -13.21 32.94
N ASP A 115 -0.79 -11.99 33.03
CA ASP A 115 -1.62 -11.36 32.01
C ASP A 115 -0.80 -10.56 30.99
N SER A 116 0.52 -10.77 30.93
CA SER A 116 1.45 -10.11 30.01
C SER A 116 1.57 -8.59 30.15
N LYS A 117 1.23 -8.05 31.32
CA LYS A 117 1.54 -6.68 31.72
C LYS A 117 2.94 -6.59 32.32
N LEU A 118 3.65 -5.48 32.08
CA LEU A 118 4.99 -5.27 32.60
C LEU A 118 4.95 -4.62 33.99
N LEU A 119 5.63 -5.21 34.97
CA LEU A 119 5.60 -4.80 36.37
C LEU A 119 6.99 -4.36 36.86
N THR A 120 7.06 -3.16 37.42
CA THR A 120 8.22 -2.63 38.14
C THR A 120 7.91 -2.48 39.63
N SER A 121 8.89 -2.04 40.43
CA SER A 121 8.68 -1.73 41.85
C SER A 121 7.75 -0.53 42.07
N TYR A 122 7.59 0.35 41.06
CA TYR A 122 6.65 1.47 41.08
C TYR A 122 5.25 1.12 40.55
N GLY A 123 5.05 -0.08 39.99
CA GLY A 123 3.75 -0.57 39.55
C GLY A 123 3.73 -1.07 38.11
N GLU A 124 2.53 -1.09 37.53
CA GLU A 124 2.32 -1.55 36.14
C GLU A 124 2.75 -0.46 35.15
N ILE A 125 3.56 -0.86 34.17
CA ILE A 125 3.94 -0.01 33.03
C ILE A 125 3.01 -0.29 31.86
N ASN A 126 2.45 0.79 31.31
CA ASN A 126 1.68 0.71 30.08
C ASN A 126 2.62 0.62 28.88
N ILE A 127 2.58 -0.50 28.17
CA ILE A 127 3.40 -0.71 26.97
C ILE A 127 2.76 0.06 25.80
N PRO A 128 3.50 0.96 25.14
CA PRO A 128 2.96 1.70 24.01
C PRO A 128 2.61 0.76 22.87
N ASN A 129 1.51 1.06 22.17
CA ASN A 129 1.08 0.28 21.00
C ASN A 129 1.76 0.72 19.69
N HIS A 130 2.57 1.78 19.74
CA HIS A 130 3.28 2.36 18.62
C HIS A 130 4.73 2.65 19.02
N SER A 131 5.59 2.80 18.02
CA SER A 131 6.99 3.16 18.23
C SER A 131 7.16 4.58 18.77
N GLU A 132 8.07 4.73 19.74
CA GLU A 132 8.56 6.01 20.26
C GLU A 132 9.57 6.69 19.31
N GLN A 133 10.09 5.98 18.30
CA GLN A 133 10.87 6.60 17.22
C GLN A 133 10.04 7.64 16.46
N LEU A 134 10.69 8.62 15.83
CA LEU A 134 9.97 9.62 15.05
C LEU A 134 9.31 8.98 13.82
N PRO A 135 8.02 9.27 13.53
CA PRO A 135 7.38 8.81 12.29
C PRO A 135 8.06 9.45 11.07
N PRO A 136 7.93 8.87 9.85
CA PRO A 136 8.73 9.25 8.69
C PRO A 136 8.71 10.75 8.37
N LYS A 137 7.53 11.38 8.51
CA LYS A 137 7.36 12.81 8.29
C LYS A 137 8.24 13.68 9.20
N LEU A 138 8.42 13.28 10.47
CA LEU A 138 9.25 14.01 11.43
C LEU A 138 10.72 13.57 11.36
N MET A 139 10.95 12.30 11.03
CA MET A 139 12.30 11.75 10.87
C MET A 139 13.08 12.45 9.76
N VAL A 140 12.43 12.86 8.67
CA VAL A 140 13.05 13.63 7.58
C VAL A 140 13.85 14.85 8.07
N SER A 141 13.35 15.59 9.06
CA SER A 141 14.05 16.74 9.62
C SER A 141 15.12 16.37 10.63
N ASP A 142 14.96 15.27 11.35
CA ASP A 142 15.83 14.88 12.46
C ASP A 142 17.06 14.09 12.01
N ILE A 143 16.97 13.38 10.88
CA ILE A 143 18.04 12.51 10.36
C ILE A 143 19.35 13.25 10.04
N ASP A 144 19.28 14.57 9.84
CA ASP A 144 20.45 15.42 9.65
C ASP A 144 21.25 15.57 10.96
N TYR A 145 20.59 15.40 12.12
CA TYR A 145 21.15 15.61 13.45
C TYR A 145 21.31 14.32 14.25
N GLN A 146 20.43 13.34 14.08
CA GLN A 146 20.46 12.06 14.78
C GLN A 146 20.51 10.90 13.79
N ASP A 147 21.24 9.85 14.17
CA ASP A 147 21.20 8.58 13.44
C ASP A 147 20.06 7.71 13.97
N ILE A 148 19.52 6.86 13.11
CA ILE A 148 18.50 5.88 13.51
C ILE A 148 19.23 4.76 14.26
N ASP A 149 18.87 4.56 15.54
CA ASP A 149 19.48 3.51 16.39
C ASP A 149 19.09 2.07 15.99
N LEU A 150 18.24 1.95 14.98
CA LEU A 150 17.68 0.72 14.42
C LEU A 150 18.08 0.60 12.95
N THR A 151 18.05 -0.61 12.40
CA THR A 151 18.14 -0.76 10.95
C THR A 151 16.95 -0.10 10.29
N ILE A 152 17.12 0.28 9.01
CA ILE A 152 16.02 0.87 8.27
C ILE A 152 14.85 -0.10 8.11
N GLU A 153 15.10 -1.40 8.00
CA GLU A 153 14.07 -2.44 7.95
C GLU A 153 13.27 -2.52 9.24
N SER A 154 13.93 -2.44 10.39
CA SER A 154 13.32 -2.42 11.72
C SER A 154 12.47 -1.15 11.90
N TYR A 155 12.99 0.00 11.48
CA TYR A 155 12.23 1.25 11.44
C TYR A 155 10.98 1.15 10.55
N MET A 156 11.11 0.57 9.37
CA MET A 156 9.99 0.33 8.44
C MET A 156 9.01 -0.73 8.93
N ALA A 157 9.40 -1.62 9.86
CA ALA A 157 8.48 -2.53 10.52
C ALA A 157 7.54 -1.79 11.48
N CYS A 158 7.99 -0.68 12.06
CA CYS A 158 7.17 0.20 12.88
C CYS A 158 6.31 1.16 12.05
N TYR A 159 6.85 1.66 10.94
CA TYR A 159 6.16 2.55 10.02
C TYR A 159 6.15 1.95 8.61
N PRO A 160 5.27 0.97 8.32
CA PRO A 160 5.19 0.40 6.98
C PRO A 160 5.00 1.47 5.90
N ILE A 161 5.59 1.27 4.72
CA ILE A 161 5.39 2.19 3.60
C ILE A 161 3.92 2.13 3.18
N THR A 162 3.30 3.31 3.10
CA THR A 162 1.96 3.56 2.58
C THR A 162 2.02 4.65 1.51
N ASP A 163 0.94 4.85 0.77
CA ASP A 163 0.85 5.95 -0.20
C ASP A 163 1.00 7.33 0.44
N GLU A 164 0.61 7.46 1.71
CA GLU A 164 0.67 8.71 2.46
C GLU A 164 2.09 9.06 2.93
N ASN A 165 2.95 8.04 3.16
CA ASN A 165 4.28 8.25 3.73
C ASN A 165 5.45 7.94 2.77
N LYS A 166 5.19 7.34 1.60
CA LYS A 166 6.23 6.95 0.64
C LYS A 166 7.15 8.09 0.20
N SER A 167 6.64 9.32 0.12
CA SER A 167 7.46 10.49 -0.22
C SER A 167 8.48 10.83 0.87
N PHE A 168 8.11 10.65 2.14
CA PHE A 168 9.04 10.86 3.26
C PHE A 168 10.13 9.79 3.27
N TYR A 169 9.80 8.55 2.93
CA TYR A 169 10.80 7.48 2.76
C TYR A 169 11.80 7.77 1.64
N MET A 170 11.35 8.31 0.51
CA MET A 170 12.25 8.76 -0.56
C MET A 170 13.19 9.89 -0.09
N GLU A 171 12.70 10.78 0.76
CA GLU A 171 13.53 11.85 1.30
C GLU A 171 14.55 11.33 2.31
N ILE A 172 14.11 10.47 3.24
CA ILE A 172 14.98 9.74 4.18
C ILE A 172 16.09 9.00 3.43
N SER A 173 15.76 8.25 2.38
CA SER A 173 16.77 7.50 1.61
C SER A 173 17.81 8.43 0.99
N ASN A 174 17.38 9.56 0.42
CA ASN A 174 18.29 10.53 -0.19
C ASN A 174 19.19 11.21 0.85
N LYS A 175 18.67 11.48 2.06
CA LYS A 175 19.46 12.06 3.15
C LYS A 175 20.48 11.07 3.70
N LEU A 176 20.11 9.82 3.92
CA LEU A 176 21.02 8.75 4.35
C LEU A 176 22.17 8.55 3.36
N LEU A 177 21.86 8.55 2.06
CA LEU A 177 22.86 8.44 1.00
C LEU A 177 23.85 9.62 1.03
N LYS A 178 23.38 10.85 1.25
CA LYS A 178 24.23 12.05 1.28
C LYS A 178 25.08 12.17 2.54
N LYS A 179 24.53 11.84 3.71
CA LYS A 179 25.18 12.04 5.02
C LYS A 179 26.34 11.06 5.23
N ASN A 180 26.07 9.77 5.03
CA ASN A 180 26.98 8.69 5.45
C ASN A 180 27.48 7.83 4.29
N ASN A 181 27.18 8.20 3.03
CA ASN A 181 27.34 7.32 1.87
C ASN A 181 26.73 5.92 2.11
N ASN A 182 25.62 5.89 2.88
CA ASN A 182 25.01 4.65 3.33
C ASN A 182 24.13 4.06 2.22
N ILE A 183 24.83 3.47 1.25
CA ILE A 183 24.24 2.86 0.06
C ILE A 183 23.34 1.68 0.43
N SER A 184 23.63 0.98 1.53
CA SER A 184 22.84 -0.17 1.99
C SER A 184 21.41 0.24 2.36
N ASP A 185 21.25 1.20 3.27
CA ASP A 185 19.91 1.65 3.70
C ASP A 185 19.14 2.32 2.55
N TYR A 186 19.84 3.07 1.70
CA TYR A 186 19.27 3.63 0.48
C TYR A 186 18.71 2.54 -0.45
N ASN A 187 19.47 1.46 -0.69
CA ASN A 187 19.05 0.36 -1.54
C ASN A 187 17.84 -0.35 -0.96
N VAL A 188 17.82 -0.63 0.35
CA VAL A 188 16.68 -1.28 1.00
C VAL A 188 15.39 -0.48 0.84
N ILE A 189 15.42 0.84 1.12
CA ILE A 189 14.25 1.70 0.94
C ILE A 189 13.81 1.69 -0.52
N ASN A 190 14.75 1.86 -1.46
CA ASN A 190 14.42 1.91 -2.88
C ASN A 190 13.93 0.59 -3.43
N GLU A 191 14.48 -0.54 -3.00
CA GLU A 191 13.99 -1.87 -3.36
C GLU A 191 12.57 -2.06 -2.86
N ARG A 192 12.24 -1.66 -1.63
CA ARG A 192 10.87 -1.73 -1.11
C ARG A 192 9.93 -0.79 -1.86
N LEU A 193 10.35 0.44 -2.15
CA LEU A 193 9.57 1.38 -2.96
C LEU A 193 9.38 0.89 -4.40
N ASN A 194 10.42 0.30 -4.99
CA ASN A 194 10.38 -0.28 -6.33
C ASN A 194 9.57 -1.57 -6.35
N HIS A 195 9.59 -2.38 -5.30
CA HIS A 195 8.72 -3.54 -5.16
C HIS A 195 7.26 -3.12 -4.95
N LEU A 196 6.99 -1.96 -4.32
CA LEU A 196 5.64 -1.41 -4.29
C LEU A 196 5.21 -0.90 -5.67
N LYS A 197 6.07 -0.16 -6.38
CA LYS A 197 5.83 0.26 -7.77
C LYS A 197 5.70 -0.93 -8.70
N ASN A 198 6.52 -1.96 -8.51
CA ASN A 198 6.55 -3.17 -9.31
C ASN A 198 5.45 -4.12 -8.89
N ASN A 199 4.95 -4.19 -7.66
CA ASN A 199 3.73 -4.93 -7.35
C ASN A 199 2.49 -4.21 -7.89
N TYR A 200 2.56 -2.89 -8.00
CA TYR A 200 1.62 -2.09 -8.78
C TYR A 200 1.77 -2.31 -10.30
N LYS A 201 2.88 -2.94 -10.76
CA LYS A 201 3.21 -3.21 -12.18
C LYS A 201 3.19 -4.70 -12.56
N ILE A 202 3.36 -5.62 -11.60
CA ILE A 202 3.47 -7.10 -11.67
C ILE A 202 2.12 -7.74 -11.39
N LYS A 203 1.20 -7.00 -10.76
CA LYS A 203 -0.17 -7.00 -11.26
C LYS A 203 -0.19 -5.78 -12.18
N LEU A 204 -0.11 -5.89 -13.50
CA LEU A 204 -1.10 -6.56 -14.31
C LEU A 204 -0.67 -6.58 -15.80
N GLU A 205 -0.44 -7.75 -16.39
CA GLU A 205 -0.31 -7.86 -17.86
C GLU A 205 -1.61 -7.40 -18.51
N LEU A 206 -1.54 -6.62 -19.59
CA LEU A 206 -2.71 -6.22 -20.37
C LEU A 206 -3.16 -7.34 -21.31
N HIS A 207 -4.44 -7.39 -21.65
CA HIS A 207 -4.89 -8.18 -22.81
C HIS A 207 -4.30 -7.58 -24.09
N SER A 208 -4.01 -8.41 -25.10
CA SER A 208 -3.26 -8.03 -26.31
C SER A 208 -3.87 -6.93 -27.18
N GLN A 209 -5.07 -6.44 -26.85
CA GLN A 209 -5.80 -5.39 -27.56
C GLN A 209 -6.65 -4.53 -26.62
N SER A 210 -6.32 -4.46 -25.33
CA SER A 210 -7.07 -3.63 -24.39
C SER A 210 -6.18 -2.99 -23.34
N LEU A 211 -6.67 -1.92 -22.73
CA LEU A 211 -6.10 -1.35 -21.51
C LEU A 211 -6.62 -2.07 -20.25
N CYS A 212 -7.38 -3.15 -20.41
CA CYS A 212 -7.74 -4.03 -19.32
C CYS A 212 -6.63 -5.03 -19.06
N TYR A 213 -6.48 -5.28 -17.79
CA TYR A 213 -5.54 -6.22 -17.26
C TYR A 213 -6.06 -7.66 -17.36
N LYS A 214 -5.16 -8.65 -17.39
CA LYS A 214 -5.50 -10.06 -17.63
C LYS A 214 -6.43 -10.69 -16.60
N ASN A 215 -6.44 -10.16 -15.37
CA ASN A 215 -7.37 -10.57 -14.30
C ASN A 215 -8.71 -9.81 -14.35
N GLU A 216 -8.85 -8.81 -15.21
CA GLU A 216 -10.09 -8.05 -15.40
C GLU A 216 -10.85 -8.58 -16.62
N LEU A 217 -12.16 -8.42 -16.59
CA LEU A 217 -13.01 -8.70 -17.74
C LEU A 217 -13.03 -7.47 -18.66
N VAL A 218 -12.72 -7.68 -19.94
CA VAL A 218 -12.85 -6.66 -20.98
C VAL A 218 -14.33 -6.51 -21.32
N LEU A 219 -14.97 -5.42 -20.88
CA LEU A 219 -16.36 -5.13 -21.24
C LEU A 219 -16.44 -4.53 -22.64
N SER A 220 -15.51 -3.62 -22.97
CA SER A 220 -15.40 -3.03 -24.29
C SER A 220 -14.04 -2.38 -24.47
N THR A 221 -13.51 -2.46 -25.69
CA THR A 221 -12.35 -1.68 -26.12
C THR A 221 -12.58 -1.08 -27.49
N VAL A 222 -12.19 0.19 -27.65
CA VAL A 222 -12.21 0.90 -28.93
C VAL A 222 -10.86 1.52 -29.22
N VAL A 223 -10.43 1.42 -30.47
CA VAL A 223 -9.27 2.13 -31.01
C VAL A 223 -9.74 3.47 -31.59
N LEU A 224 -9.15 4.56 -31.13
CA LEU A 224 -9.42 5.91 -31.64
C LEU A 224 -8.54 6.21 -32.86
N GLU A 225 -8.83 7.32 -33.55
CA GLU A 225 -8.06 7.72 -34.74
C GLU A 225 -6.61 8.09 -34.45
N ASN A 226 -6.32 8.52 -33.21
CA ASN A 226 -4.97 8.81 -32.76
C ASN A 226 -4.25 7.56 -32.23
N GLU A 227 -4.73 6.35 -32.57
CA GLU A 227 -4.21 5.05 -32.15
C GLU A 227 -4.32 4.75 -30.63
N ASN A 228 -4.80 5.71 -29.84
CA ASN A 228 -5.10 5.47 -28.44
C ASN A 228 -6.29 4.52 -28.28
N LEU A 229 -6.20 3.69 -27.27
CA LEU A 229 -7.24 2.78 -26.83
C LEU A 229 -8.10 3.45 -25.77
N VAL A 230 -9.38 3.10 -25.79
CA VAL A 230 -10.29 3.34 -24.67
C VAL A 230 -10.90 2.02 -24.25
N SER A 231 -10.77 1.66 -22.97
CA SER A 231 -11.26 0.38 -22.45
C SER A 231 -12.12 0.56 -21.21
N PHE A 232 -13.23 -0.17 -21.18
CA PHE A 232 -14.00 -0.45 -19.97
C PHE A 232 -13.64 -1.84 -19.45
N CYS A 233 -13.17 -1.88 -18.22
CA CYS A 233 -12.68 -3.07 -17.56
C CYS A 233 -13.51 -3.32 -16.32
N LEU A 234 -13.93 -4.56 -16.09
CA LEU A 234 -14.63 -4.95 -14.86
C LEU A 234 -13.64 -5.67 -13.95
N ASP A 235 -13.39 -5.08 -12.78
CA ASP A 235 -12.62 -5.67 -11.69
C ASP A 235 -13.56 -5.97 -10.52
N GLU A 236 -13.82 -7.25 -10.26
CA GLU A 236 -14.83 -7.74 -9.32
C GLU A 236 -16.25 -7.16 -9.56
N GLN A 237 -16.53 -5.95 -9.06
CA GLN A 237 -17.81 -5.24 -9.21
C GLN A 237 -17.65 -3.81 -9.75
N ASP A 238 -16.42 -3.36 -9.99
CA ASP A 238 -16.11 -1.99 -10.37
C ASP A 238 -15.79 -1.87 -11.85
N VAL A 239 -16.46 -0.93 -12.51
CA VAL A 239 -16.17 -0.57 -13.89
C VAL A 239 -15.09 0.51 -13.90
N ILE A 240 -13.95 0.16 -14.49
CA ILE A 240 -12.79 1.04 -14.64
C ILE A 240 -12.73 1.49 -16.09
N TYR A 241 -12.64 2.80 -16.30
CA TYR A 241 -12.38 3.39 -17.61
C TYR A 241 -10.89 3.70 -17.75
N ARG A 242 -10.29 3.32 -18.88
CA ARG A 242 -8.89 3.64 -19.19
C ARG A 242 -8.73 4.23 -20.59
N TYR A 243 -7.77 5.13 -20.72
CA TYR A 243 -7.39 5.78 -21.97
C TYR A 243 -5.86 5.84 -22.09
N GLY A 244 -5.32 5.61 -23.29
CA GLY A 244 -3.88 5.64 -23.58
C GLY A 244 -3.47 4.59 -24.61
N THR A 245 -2.21 4.19 -24.64
CA THR A 245 -1.70 3.09 -25.47
C THR A 245 -1.44 1.84 -24.64
N ILE A 246 -1.21 0.69 -25.28
CA ILE A 246 -0.89 -0.56 -24.57
C ILE A 246 0.39 -0.44 -23.73
N ASP A 247 1.31 0.42 -24.14
CA ASP A 247 2.57 0.66 -23.43
C ASP A 247 2.45 1.77 -22.38
N ASN A 248 1.40 2.59 -22.45
CA ASN A 248 1.22 3.75 -21.58
C ASN A 248 -0.26 4.05 -21.35
N VAL A 249 -0.81 3.59 -20.23
CA VAL A 249 -2.14 4.01 -19.75
C VAL A 249 -2.03 5.44 -19.23
N GLU A 250 -2.42 6.40 -20.06
CA GLU A 250 -2.37 7.85 -19.76
C GLU A 250 -3.38 8.26 -18.69
N LEU A 251 -4.54 7.59 -18.64
CA LEU A 251 -5.60 7.86 -17.68
C LEU A 251 -6.26 6.56 -17.23
N THR A 252 -6.45 6.44 -15.91
CA THR A 252 -7.34 5.46 -15.29
C THR A 252 -8.37 6.20 -14.45
N PHE A 253 -9.64 5.90 -14.68
CA PHE A 253 -10.76 6.50 -13.98
C PHE A 253 -11.52 5.39 -13.25
N SER A 254 -11.47 5.41 -11.91
CA SER A 254 -12.11 4.44 -11.03
C SER A 254 -12.98 5.12 -9.96
N GLU A 255 -13.73 4.30 -9.22
CA GLU A 255 -14.78 4.67 -8.24
C GLU A 255 -14.33 5.66 -7.15
N SER A 256 -13.03 5.80 -6.89
CA SER A 256 -12.47 6.78 -5.94
C SER A 256 -12.57 8.23 -6.41
N SER A 257 -12.83 8.45 -7.71
CA SER A 257 -13.17 9.75 -8.27
C SER A 257 -14.70 9.92 -8.29
N ARG A 258 -15.22 11.12 -8.02
CA ARG A 258 -16.66 11.41 -7.78
C ARG A 258 -17.65 11.09 -8.92
N ARG A 259 -17.30 10.27 -9.92
CA ARG A 259 -18.20 9.80 -10.99
C ARG A 259 -18.09 8.27 -11.02
N LYS A 260 -19.19 7.57 -10.76
CA LYS A 260 -19.24 6.11 -10.74
C LYS A 260 -19.75 5.61 -12.10
N PHE A 261 -19.02 4.66 -12.69
CA PHE A 261 -19.52 3.83 -13.78
C PHE A 261 -20.27 2.64 -13.19
N TYR A 262 -21.35 2.25 -13.83
CA TYR A 262 -22.21 1.15 -13.40
C TYR A 262 -22.35 0.17 -14.55
N TYR A 263 -22.19 -1.12 -14.26
CA TYR A 263 -22.44 -2.20 -15.20
C TYR A 263 -23.79 -2.86 -14.89
N VAL A 264 -24.59 -3.08 -15.93
CA VAL A 264 -25.84 -3.83 -15.85
C VAL A 264 -25.85 -4.88 -16.93
N ASN A 265 -26.02 -6.13 -16.50
CA ASN A 265 -26.36 -7.22 -17.40
C ASN A 265 -27.88 -7.19 -17.62
N GLU A 266 -28.31 -6.74 -18.80
CA GLU A 266 -29.71 -6.69 -19.23
C GLU A 266 -30.09 -7.91 -20.09
N SER A 267 -29.21 -8.92 -20.15
CA SER A 267 -29.41 -10.11 -20.98
C SER A 267 -30.63 -10.91 -20.51
N GLY A 268 -31.48 -11.28 -21.47
CA GLY A 268 -32.69 -12.06 -21.25
C GLY A 268 -33.10 -12.81 -22.52
N GLY A 269 -33.34 -14.12 -22.39
CA GLY A 269 -33.66 -14.98 -23.54
C GLY A 269 -32.45 -15.22 -24.45
N SER A 270 -32.62 -15.02 -25.77
CA SER A 270 -31.57 -15.22 -26.78
C SER A 270 -30.77 -13.96 -27.13
N VAL A 271 -30.84 -12.91 -26.30
CA VAL A 271 -30.14 -11.64 -26.53
C VAL A 271 -29.21 -11.36 -25.36
N ASN A 272 -27.91 -11.25 -25.66
CA ASN A 272 -26.94 -10.66 -24.75
C ASN A 272 -27.04 -9.14 -24.89
N ASP A 273 -27.51 -8.46 -23.85
CA ASP A 273 -27.57 -6.99 -23.77
C ASP A 273 -26.82 -6.57 -22.50
N GLU A 274 -25.71 -5.86 -22.70
CA GLU A 274 -24.85 -5.38 -21.63
C GLU A 274 -24.76 -3.87 -21.73
N SER A 275 -24.95 -3.18 -20.59
CA SER A 275 -24.96 -1.74 -20.55
C SER A 275 -24.05 -1.19 -19.46
N ILE A 276 -23.30 -0.15 -19.83
CA ILE A 276 -22.52 0.66 -18.90
C ILE A 276 -23.23 2.01 -18.80
N PHE A 277 -23.49 2.51 -17.60
CA PHE A 277 -24.02 3.85 -17.44
C PHE A 277 -23.23 4.66 -16.43
N PHE A 278 -23.27 5.98 -16.56
CA PHE A 278 -22.58 6.92 -15.68
C PHE A 278 -23.29 8.27 -15.67
N TYR A 279 -22.95 9.11 -14.70
CA TYR A 279 -23.55 10.44 -14.55
C TYR A 279 -22.54 11.55 -14.82
N ILE A 280 -22.97 12.53 -15.62
CA ILE A 280 -22.30 13.83 -15.71
C ILE A 280 -23.38 14.88 -15.47
N GLY A 281 -23.21 15.67 -14.40
CA GLY A 281 -24.21 16.64 -13.98
C GLY A 281 -25.57 15.99 -13.69
N LYS A 282 -26.61 16.42 -14.42
CA LYS A 282 -28.00 15.92 -14.27
C LYS A 282 -28.37 14.84 -15.29
N TYR A 283 -27.43 14.43 -16.14
CA TYR A 283 -27.65 13.47 -17.21
C TYR A 283 -27.04 12.11 -16.85
N LYS A 284 -27.77 11.06 -17.23
CA LYS A 284 -27.31 9.67 -17.22
C LYS A 284 -26.89 9.32 -18.64
N TYR A 285 -25.63 8.97 -18.81
CA TYR A 285 -25.12 8.46 -20.08
C TYR A 285 -25.22 6.95 -20.07
N LEU A 286 -25.70 6.38 -21.16
CA LEU A 286 -25.88 4.95 -21.34
C LEU A 286 -25.07 4.52 -22.57
N TYR A 287 -24.13 3.62 -22.32
CA TYR A 287 -23.26 2.98 -23.29
C TYR A 287 -23.70 1.52 -23.45
N LYS A 288 -24.09 1.14 -24.67
CA LYS A 288 -24.56 -0.21 -24.99
C LYS A 288 -23.83 -0.78 -26.19
N ASN A 289 -23.52 -2.07 -26.15
CA ASN A 289 -23.04 -2.83 -27.29
C ASN A 289 -24.20 -3.66 -27.86
N VAL A 290 -24.79 -3.21 -28.97
CA VAL A 290 -25.93 -3.89 -29.61
C VAL A 290 -25.48 -4.38 -30.98
N THR A 291 -25.39 -5.70 -31.16
CA THR A 291 -25.14 -6.33 -32.49
C THR A 291 -23.95 -5.70 -33.23
N SER A 292 -22.79 -5.61 -32.57
CA SER A 292 -21.56 -5.02 -33.11
C SER A 292 -21.59 -3.50 -33.34
N ASN A 293 -22.63 -2.81 -32.87
CA ASN A 293 -22.68 -1.35 -32.84
C ASN A 293 -22.67 -0.83 -31.41
N ILE A 294 -21.87 0.19 -31.19
CA ILE A 294 -21.78 0.90 -29.93
C ILE A 294 -22.77 2.06 -29.95
N ILE A 295 -23.66 2.12 -28.97
CA ILE A 295 -24.63 3.20 -28.81
C ILE A 295 -24.28 3.96 -27.53
N LEU A 296 -23.93 5.23 -27.66
CA LEU A 296 -23.90 6.19 -26.55
C LEU A 296 -25.14 7.05 -26.61
N SER A 297 -25.89 7.11 -25.51
CA SER A 297 -27.08 7.95 -25.38
C SER A 297 -27.08 8.71 -24.06
N ALA A 298 -27.77 9.85 -24.01
CA ALA A 298 -27.94 10.64 -22.79
C ALA A 298 -29.42 10.65 -22.39
N GLU A 299 -29.68 10.48 -21.09
CA GLU A 299 -31.01 10.47 -20.48
C GLU A 299 -31.05 11.56 -19.40
N LYS A 300 -32.18 12.26 -19.27
CA LYS A 300 -32.40 13.27 -18.22
C LYS A 300 -33.71 13.00 -17.53
N LYS A 301 -33.77 13.17 -16.20
CA LYS A 301 -35.05 13.12 -15.49
C LYS A 301 -35.94 14.31 -15.86
N ASN A 302 -37.19 14.04 -16.21
CA ASN A 302 -38.23 15.06 -16.36
C ASN A 302 -38.81 15.49 -15.02
N SER A 303 -39.75 16.44 -15.05
CA SER A 303 -40.45 16.97 -13.87
C SER A 303 -41.17 15.89 -13.05
N ASN A 304 -41.49 14.75 -13.66
CA ASN A 304 -42.14 13.61 -13.00
C ASN A 304 -41.13 12.55 -12.49
N GLY A 305 -39.82 12.85 -12.57
CA GLY A 305 -38.75 11.94 -12.12
C GLY A 305 -38.46 10.76 -13.05
N LYS A 306 -39.15 10.66 -14.21
CA LYS A 306 -38.88 9.63 -15.22
C LYS A 306 -37.72 10.04 -16.11
N TRP A 307 -36.90 9.07 -16.51
CA TRP A 307 -35.82 9.28 -17.47
C TRP A 307 -36.39 9.47 -18.87
N ASP A 308 -36.28 10.68 -19.41
CA ASP A 308 -36.53 10.95 -20.82
C ASP A 308 -35.20 10.85 -21.58
N ARG A 309 -35.19 10.04 -22.63
CA ARG A 309 -34.01 9.86 -23.47
C ARG A 309 -33.88 11.05 -24.41
N VAL A 310 -32.81 11.82 -24.23
CA VAL A 310 -32.45 12.88 -25.16
C VAL A 310 -31.55 12.23 -26.21
N PHE A 311 -32.13 11.89 -27.35
CA PHE A 311 -31.33 11.52 -28.51
C PHE A 311 -30.68 12.78 -29.06
N PHE A 312 -29.37 12.76 -29.27
CA PHE A 312 -28.72 13.72 -30.15
C PHE A 312 -29.39 13.61 -31.52
N LYS A 313 -30.05 14.68 -31.99
CA LYS A 313 -30.77 14.65 -33.27
C LYS A 313 -29.75 14.36 -34.38
N ARG A 314 -30.12 13.44 -35.26
CA ARG A 314 -29.36 12.99 -36.44
C ARG A 314 -28.86 14.14 -37.34
N GLU A 315 -29.51 15.29 -37.29
CA GLU A 315 -29.18 16.47 -38.10
C GLU A 315 -28.03 17.30 -37.49
N ASP A 316 -27.91 17.32 -36.16
CA ASP A 316 -26.81 18.01 -35.46
C ASP A 316 -25.48 17.26 -35.62
N LEU A 317 -25.54 15.93 -35.76
CA LEU A 317 -24.38 15.05 -35.96
C LEU A 317 -23.87 15.03 -37.42
N LYS A 318 -24.71 15.42 -38.39
CA LYS A 318 -24.37 15.38 -39.82
C LYS A 318 -23.37 16.45 -40.26
N LYS A 319 -23.27 17.59 -39.57
CA LYS A 319 -22.25 18.61 -39.88
C LYS A 319 -20.82 18.21 -39.50
N ARG A 320 -20.65 17.10 -38.77
CA ARG A 320 -19.34 16.56 -38.35
C ARG A 320 -19.01 15.18 -38.92
N GLY A 321 -19.86 14.64 -39.79
CA GLY A 321 -19.52 13.48 -40.61
C GLY A 321 -19.26 12.16 -39.90
N ARG A 322 -19.77 11.92 -38.67
CA ARG A 322 -19.63 10.62 -37.99
C ARG A 322 -20.82 10.28 -37.08
N TYR A 323 -21.20 9.00 -37.08
CA TYR A 323 -21.70 8.36 -35.87
C TYR A 323 -20.61 8.56 -34.82
N GLU A 324 -20.84 9.34 -33.76
CA GLU A 324 -19.74 9.73 -32.86
C GLU A 324 -19.04 8.48 -32.31
N SER A 325 -17.72 8.46 -32.51
CA SER A 325 -16.81 7.51 -31.89
C SER A 325 -16.93 7.61 -30.36
N PHE A 326 -16.69 6.48 -29.72
CA PHE A 326 -16.58 6.26 -28.26
C PHE A 326 -16.12 7.52 -27.47
N PRO A 327 -16.69 7.79 -26.27
CA PRO A 327 -16.34 8.99 -25.50
C PRO A 327 -14.86 9.00 -25.15
N ASP A 328 -14.12 9.97 -25.71
CA ASP A 328 -12.70 10.20 -25.42
C ASP A 328 -12.54 11.20 -24.26
N LEU A 329 -11.29 11.57 -23.96
CA LEU A 329 -10.99 12.56 -22.91
C LEU A 329 -11.69 13.91 -23.17
N LYS A 330 -11.84 14.31 -24.43
CA LYS A 330 -12.44 15.58 -24.82
C LYS A 330 -13.94 15.58 -24.54
N PHE A 331 -14.64 14.48 -24.80
CA PHE A 331 -16.05 14.30 -24.44
C PHE A 331 -16.31 14.61 -22.95
N PHE A 332 -15.50 14.05 -22.04
CA PHE A 332 -15.67 14.29 -20.60
C PHE A 332 -15.35 15.72 -20.15
N ASN A 333 -14.51 16.44 -20.89
CA ASN A 333 -14.12 17.82 -20.58
C ASN A 333 -15.06 18.87 -21.18
N GLU A 334 -15.63 18.61 -22.36
CA GLU A 334 -16.51 19.56 -23.07
C GLU A 334 -17.93 19.57 -22.51
N ILE A 335 -18.45 18.41 -22.06
CA ILE A 335 -19.81 18.31 -21.49
C ILE A 335 -19.91 19.05 -20.16
N GLN A 336 -18.85 19.08 -19.34
CA GLN A 336 -18.85 19.88 -18.11
C GLN A 336 -19.01 21.39 -18.36
N ARG A 337 -18.73 21.86 -19.59
CA ARG A 337 -18.79 23.27 -19.97
C ARG A 337 -20.04 23.65 -20.78
N THR A 338 -20.79 22.68 -21.34
CA THR A 338 -21.80 22.97 -22.38
C THR A 338 -23.26 22.76 -21.98
N GLU A 339 -23.58 22.41 -20.74
CA GLU A 339 -24.98 22.26 -20.31
C GLU A 339 -25.66 23.58 -19.85
N TYR A 340 -25.57 24.60 -20.68
CA TYR A 340 -26.64 25.60 -20.80
C TYR A 340 -27.21 25.49 -22.22
N TRP A 341 -28.12 24.54 -22.42
CA TRP A 341 -28.98 24.56 -23.60
C TRP A 341 -30.36 25.06 -23.18
N ASN A 342 -30.60 26.35 -23.44
CA ASN A 342 -31.93 26.95 -23.56
C ASN A 342 -32.31 26.85 -25.04
N GLY A 343 -33.08 25.84 -25.40
CA GLY A 343 -33.79 25.83 -26.66
C GLY A 343 -35.21 25.38 -26.37
N ASP A 344 -36.16 26.27 -26.65
CA ASP A 344 -37.58 25.97 -26.60
C ASP A 344 -37.93 24.89 -27.63
N TRP A 345 -38.96 24.11 -27.26
CA TRP A 345 -39.38 22.82 -27.80
C TRP A 345 -39.61 22.76 -29.32
#